data_AF-E2IHD8-F1
#
_entry.id   AF-E2IHD8-F1
#
_cell.length_a   1.000
_cell.length_b   1.000
_cell.length_c   1.000
_cell.angle_alpha   90.00
_cell.angle_beta   90.00
_cell.angle_gamma   90.00
#
_symmetry.space_group_name_H-M   'P 1'
#
loop_
_entity.id
_entity.type
_entity.pdbx_description
1 polymer ?
#
loop_
_entity_poly.entity_id
_entity_poly.type
_entity_poly.pdbx_seq_one_letter_code
_entity_poly.pdbx_strand_id
1 'polypeptide(L)'
;MGESAISAGGGRRSSGGPRRVLIAGAVGVLGVVTALASTTPAGAAASTLGAAAAQSGRYFGTAIAAGHMNDSTYVATWDREFNAVTPENEMKWDATEPNRGQFTFGGADQIVSHAQSHGMKIRGHTLVWHAQIPSWLNNLSTSDLRTAMVNHINGVMGHYKGKIYAWDVVNEAFADGGSVGSLRSSIWTQKLGNGFIEEAFRAARAADPNAKLCYNDYNIDDANANKTRGVYNMVKDFKARGVPIDCVGLQSHFGNPPSNYQQNIAQFAALGVDVQITELDVGGSGSTQADAYRRVVQACTAVPRCAGITVWGITDKYSWRSGDTPLLFDGNFNKKAAYTSVLDALNAATPNPTPTPTPTPTPTPTPTPTPTPTPSPSPSPVPGACSATIETTNSWPGGFQSTVTVRAGSAAVSGWTVKWTWPGGQTISSLWSGTQSVSGSSVTVRNASYNGSIAAGGSTTFGFTANGTAATPTATCTSP
;
A
#
# COMPACT_ATOMS: atom_id res chain seq x y z
N MET A 1 25.49 -10.07 -84.26
CA MET A 1 24.61 -10.93 -85.10
C MET A 1 23.19 -10.57 -84.68
N GLY A 2 22.61 -9.54 -85.28
CA GLY A 2 21.67 -9.64 -86.41
C GLY A 2 20.27 -9.36 -85.85
N GLU A 3 19.85 -8.10 -85.75
CA GLU A 3 18.95 -7.40 -86.68
C GLU A 3 17.63 -8.13 -86.95
N SER A 4 16.50 -7.52 -86.53
CA SER A 4 15.38 -7.17 -87.42
C SER A 4 14.29 -6.32 -86.73
N ALA A 5 14.22 -5.07 -87.20
CA ALA A 5 13.09 -4.14 -87.39
C ALA A 5 11.76 -4.78 -87.91
N ILE A 6 10.55 -4.19 -88.00
CA ILE A 6 9.87 -2.87 -87.83
C ILE A 6 8.34 -3.15 -88.03
N SER A 7 7.42 -2.29 -87.52
CA SER A 7 6.22 -1.72 -88.20
C SER A 7 5.15 -1.32 -87.15
N ALA A 8 4.79 -0.06 -86.86
CA ALA A 8 4.28 1.08 -87.64
C ALA A 8 2.74 1.12 -87.83
N GLY A 9 2.13 2.26 -87.47
CA GLY A 9 0.76 2.71 -87.76
C GLY A 9 0.01 3.15 -86.48
N GLY A 10 -0.50 4.37 -86.28
CA GLY A 10 -0.74 5.53 -87.16
C GLY A 10 -2.13 6.11 -86.84
N GLY A 11 -2.21 7.32 -86.27
CA GLY A 11 -3.50 7.99 -85.99
C GLY A 11 -3.39 9.39 -85.36
N ARG A 12 -3.36 10.42 -86.20
CA ARG A 12 -3.56 11.88 -85.94
C ARG A 12 -5.08 12.15 -85.69
N ARG A 13 -5.63 13.25 -85.12
CA ARG A 13 -5.34 14.71 -85.04
C ARG A 13 -6.40 15.36 -84.09
N SER A 14 -6.04 16.30 -83.20
CA SER A 14 -6.29 17.77 -83.24
C SER A 14 -7.66 18.34 -82.77
N SER A 15 -7.61 19.17 -81.70
CA SER A 15 -8.19 20.54 -81.51
C SER A 15 -8.62 20.70 -80.04
N GLY A 16 -8.44 21.77 -79.26
CA GLY A 16 -7.93 23.15 -79.36
C GLY A 16 -8.02 23.74 -77.93
N GLY A 17 -7.11 24.66 -77.52
CA GLY A 17 -7.02 25.18 -76.13
C GLY A 17 -8.06 26.27 -75.77
N PRO A 18 -7.85 27.15 -74.74
CA PRO A 18 -6.80 27.17 -73.72
C PRO A 18 -7.25 27.55 -72.26
N ARG A 19 -6.34 27.31 -71.30
CA ARG A 19 -6.04 28.11 -70.07
C ARG A 19 -7.10 28.35 -68.98
N ARG A 20 -6.84 27.80 -67.78
CA ARG A 20 -6.49 28.52 -66.50
C ARG A 20 -6.14 27.49 -65.40
N VAL A 21 -4.85 27.13 -65.25
CA VAL A 21 -3.94 27.38 -64.10
C VAL A 21 -4.53 27.09 -62.70
N LEU A 22 -4.06 26.04 -62.00
CA LEU A 22 -3.25 26.11 -60.77
C LEU A 22 -3.02 24.74 -60.10
N ILE A 23 -1.74 24.35 -60.11
CA ILE A 23 -0.91 23.58 -59.16
C ILE A 23 -1.55 23.12 -57.83
N ALA A 24 -1.47 21.81 -57.56
CA ALA A 24 -0.97 21.14 -56.34
C ALA A 24 -1.27 19.64 -56.49
N GLY A 25 -0.33 18.72 -56.54
CA GLY A 25 0.61 18.37 -55.47
C GLY A 25 0.27 16.95 -55.01
N ALA A 26 1.05 15.97 -55.43
CA ALA A 26 0.81 14.53 -55.23
C ALA A 26 0.77 14.14 -53.74
N VAL A 27 -0.23 13.35 -53.35
CA VAL A 27 -0.27 12.64 -52.06
C VAL A 27 0.23 11.21 -52.29
N GLY A 28 1.33 10.88 -51.63
CA GLY A 28 1.93 9.55 -51.60
C GLY A 28 1.04 8.53 -50.91
N VAL A 29 1.04 7.31 -51.45
CA VAL A 29 0.39 6.12 -50.89
C VAL A 29 1.14 5.69 -49.63
N LEU A 30 0.53 5.85 -48.46
CA LEU A 30 0.95 5.15 -47.23
C LEU A 30 0.18 3.83 -47.17
N GLY A 31 0.90 2.71 -47.31
CA GLY A 31 0.36 1.38 -47.08
C GLY A 31 -0.03 1.20 -45.62
N VAL A 32 -1.32 0.97 -45.36
CA VAL A 32 -1.83 0.60 -44.04
C VAL A 32 -1.51 -0.87 -43.80
N VAL A 33 -0.56 -1.14 -42.90
CA VAL A 33 -0.41 -2.45 -42.28
C VAL A 33 -1.56 -2.60 -41.28
N THR A 34 -2.64 -3.27 -41.68
CA THR A 34 -3.67 -3.71 -40.73
C THR A 34 -3.10 -4.82 -39.88
N ALA A 35 -2.60 -4.47 -38.69
CA ALA A 35 -2.46 -5.42 -37.60
C ALA A 35 -3.87 -5.90 -37.24
N LEU A 36 -4.22 -7.13 -37.64
CA LEU A 36 -5.36 -7.85 -37.08
C LEU A 36 -5.04 -8.13 -35.60
N ALA A 37 -5.31 -7.15 -34.75
CA ALA A 37 -5.42 -7.39 -33.32
C ALA A 37 -6.62 -8.31 -33.15
N SER A 38 -6.37 -9.58 -32.83
CA SER A 38 -7.38 -10.49 -32.32
C SER A 38 -7.90 -9.93 -31.01
N THR A 39 -8.95 -9.12 -31.07
CA THR A 39 -9.68 -8.67 -29.89
C THR A 39 -10.35 -9.88 -29.28
N THR A 40 -9.77 -10.45 -28.22
CA THR A 40 -10.52 -11.30 -27.30
C THR A 40 -11.77 -10.54 -26.87
N PRO A 41 -12.98 -11.13 -26.95
CA PRO A 41 -14.19 -10.42 -26.55
C PRO A 41 -14.04 -9.94 -25.11
N ALA A 42 -14.19 -8.63 -24.89
CA ALA A 42 -14.42 -8.11 -23.55
C ALA A 42 -15.74 -8.72 -23.05
N GLY A 43 -15.67 -9.72 -22.18
CA GLY A 43 -16.85 -10.41 -21.63
C GLY A 43 -16.81 -11.94 -21.57
N ALA A 44 -15.71 -12.60 -21.91
CA ALA A 44 -15.59 -14.04 -21.64
C ALA A 44 -15.36 -14.30 -20.13
N ALA A 45 -16.14 -15.21 -19.56
CA ALA A 45 -15.94 -15.65 -18.17
C ALA A 45 -14.52 -16.22 -17.98
N ALA A 46 -13.82 -15.78 -16.94
CA ALA A 46 -12.51 -16.30 -16.62
C ALA A 46 -12.61 -17.72 -16.05
N SER A 47 -11.57 -18.52 -16.28
CA SER A 47 -11.50 -19.93 -15.87
C SER A 47 -10.75 -20.17 -14.54
N THR A 48 -10.16 -19.13 -13.95
CA THR A 48 -9.40 -19.20 -12.69
C THR A 48 -9.79 -18.07 -11.74
N LEU A 49 -9.63 -18.29 -10.43
CA LEU A 49 -10.13 -17.36 -9.40
C LEU A 49 -9.46 -15.97 -9.48
N GLY A 50 -8.13 -15.95 -9.60
CA GLY A 50 -7.36 -14.72 -9.74
C GLY A 50 -7.72 -13.93 -11.00
N ALA A 51 -7.90 -14.62 -12.13
CA ALA A 51 -8.32 -13.98 -13.37
C ALA A 51 -9.75 -13.42 -13.28
N ALA A 52 -10.69 -14.15 -12.67
CA ALA A 52 -12.06 -13.68 -12.46
C ALA A 52 -12.12 -12.46 -11.54
N ALA A 53 -11.39 -12.46 -10.42
CA ALA A 53 -11.33 -11.30 -9.53
C ALA A 53 -10.74 -10.06 -10.22
N ALA A 54 -9.71 -10.25 -11.05
CA ALA A 54 -9.05 -9.16 -11.77
C ALA A 54 -9.98 -8.42 -12.73
N GLN A 55 -11.04 -9.07 -13.25
CA GLN A 55 -12.05 -8.42 -14.11
C GLN A 55 -12.77 -7.25 -13.42
N SER A 56 -12.82 -7.27 -12.08
CA SER A 56 -13.41 -6.19 -11.26
C SER A 56 -12.35 -5.31 -10.57
N GLY A 57 -11.07 -5.45 -10.93
CA GLY A 57 -9.94 -4.74 -10.31
C GLY A 57 -9.51 -5.29 -8.95
N ARG A 58 -9.99 -6.47 -8.57
CA ARG A 58 -9.72 -7.11 -7.26
C ARG A 58 -8.67 -8.22 -7.39
N TYR A 59 -8.05 -8.57 -6.27
CA TYR A 59 -7.22 -9.77 -6.19
C TYR A 59 -8.01 -10.94 -5.58
N PHE A 60 -7.60 -12.16 -5.92
CA PHE A 60 -7.96 -13.39 -5.23
C PHE A 60 -6.68 -14.14 -4.86
N GLY A 61 -6.42 -14.27 -3.56
CA GLY A 61 -5.18 -14.81 -3.02
C GLY A 61 -5.38 -16.05 -2.15
N THR A 62 -4.25 -16.62 -1.73
CA THR A 62 -4.20 -17.73 -0.78
C THR A 62 -3.08 -17.52 0.24
N ALA A 63 -3.24 -18.06 1.45
CA ALA A 63 -2.12 -18.29 2.36
C ALA A 63 -1.24 -19.44 1.84
N ILE A 64 0.07 -19.31 2.03
CA ILE A 64 1.08 -20.30 1.63
C ILE A 64 2.06 -20.53 2.79
N ALA A 65 2.34 -21.80 3.09
CA ALA A 65 3.44 -22.19 3.97
C ALA A 65 4.61 -22.77 3.17
N ALA A 66 5.83 -22.33 3.46
CA ALA A 66 7.04 -22.76 2.75
C ALA A 66 7.26 -24.28 2.88
N GLY A 67 6.87 -24.87 4.02
CA GLY A 67 6.95 -26.30 4.27
C GLY A 67 6.13 -27.19 3.31
N HIS A 68 5.18 -26.61 2.56
CA HIS A 68 4.36 -27.34 1.58
C HIS A 68 4.79 -27.12 0.14
N MET A 69 5.77 -26.26 -0.13
CA MET A 69 6.21 -25.94 -1.50
C MET A 69 6.94 -27.08 -2.22
N ASN A 70 7.28 -28.17 -1.52
CA ASN A 70 7.79 -29.40 -2.14
C ASN A 70 6.67 -30.28 -2.74
N ASP A 71 5.39 -30.01 -2.43
CA ASP A 71 4.26 -30.66 -3.09
C ASP A 71 3.99 -29.93 -4.42
N SER A 72 4.35 -30.57 -5.53
CA SER A 72 4.19 -29.98 -6.87
C SER A 72 2.74 -29.66 -7.22
N THR A 73 1.76 -30.39 -6.66
CA THR A 73 0.33 -30.15 -6.93
C THR A 73 -0.14 -28.91 -6.18
N TYR A 74 0.40 -28.68 -4.98
CA TYR A 74 0.17 -27.47 -4.20
C TYR A 74 0.67 -26.23 -4.94
N VAL A 75 1.93 -26.24 -5.40
CA VAL A 75 2.51 -25.12 -6.16
C VAL A 75 1.80 -24.92 -7.50
N ALA A 76 1.52 -25.98 -8.26
CA ALA A 76 0.80 -25.85 -9.53
C ALA A 76 -0.63 -25.32 -9.37
N THR A 77 -1.29 -25.60 -8.24
CA THR A 77 -2.60 -25.03 -7.91
C THR A 77 -2.48 -23.57 -7.49
N TRP A 78 -1.44 -23.22 -6.72
CA TRP A 78 -1.14 -21.84 -6.37
C TRP A 78 -0.98 -20.97 -7.63
N ASP A 79 -0.09 -21.37 -8.54
CA ASP A 79 0.26 -20.61 -9.75
C ASP A 79 -0.92 -20.42 -10.70
N ARG A 80 -1.78 -21.43 -10.79
CA ARG A 80 -2.93 -21.43 -11.69
C ARG A 80 -4.07 -20.55 -11.19
N GLU A 81 -4.36 -20.60 -9.89
CA GLU A 81 -5.65 -20.12 -9.38
C GLU A 81 -5.58 -18.75 -8.72
N PHE A 82 -4.42 -18.29 -8.26
CA PHE A 82 -4.32 -17.10 -7.39
C PHE A 82 -3.41 -16.03 -7.99
N ASN A 83 -3.71 -14.76 -7.71
CA ASN A 83 -2.90 -13.61 -8.12
C ASN A 83 -2.41 -12.76 -6.93
N ALA A 84 -2.57 -13.29 -5.71
CA ALA A 84 -2.03 -12.73 -4.50
C ALA A 84 -1.63 -13.84 -3.52
N VAL A 85 -0.68 -13.55 -2.63
CA VAL A 85 -0.22 -14.50 -1.60
C VAL A 85 -0.07 -13.83 -0.25
N THR A 86 -0.23 -14.61 0.81
CA THR A 86 0.16 -14.27 2.18
C THR A 86 1.04 -15.40 2.73
N PRO A 87 2.28 -15.16 3.18
CA PRO A 87 3.04 -16.15 3.93
C PRO A 87 2.32 -16.49 5.24
N GLU A 88 1.97 -17.76 5.44
CA GLU A 88 1.11 -18.20 6.55
C GLU A 88 1.79 -18.04 7.92
N ASN A 89 3.10 -18.31 7.97
CA ASN A 89 3.87 -18.26 9.22
C ASN A 89 5.23 -17.56 9.07
N GLU A 90 5.78 -17.53 7.87
CA GLU A 90 7.19 -17.20 7.61
C GLU A 90 7.52 -15.71 7.82
N MET A 91 6.51 -14.86 7.92
CA MET A 91 6.65 -13.42 8.21
C MET A 91 6.21 -13.04 9.64
N LYS A 92 5.86 -14.01 10.50
CA LYS A 92 5.59 -13.75 11.93
C LYS A 92 6.89 -13.47 12.68
N TRP A 93 6.78 -12.87 13.87
CA TRP A 93 7.95 -12.34 14.58
C TRP A 93 8.92 -13.44 14.99
N ASP A 94 8.44 -14.56 15.54
CA ASP A 94 9.30 -15.69 15.92
C ASP A 94 10.10 -16.28 14.74
N ALA A 95 9.52 -16.27 13.53
CA ALA A 95 10.16 -16.71 12.30
C ALA A 95 11.17 -15.71 11.72
N THR A 96 10.93 -14.41 11.93
CA THR A 96 11.72 -13.33 11.31
C THR A 96 12.79 -12.73 12.20
N GLU A 97 12.61 -12.74 13.52
CA GLU A 97 13.60 -12.25 14.50
C GLU A 97 13.62 -13.16 15.76
N PRO A 98 14.05 -14.43 15.61
CA PRO A 98 14.04 -15.40 16.71
C PRO A 98 14.91 -14.98 17.90
N ASN A 99 15.95 -14.17 17.67
CA ASN A 99 16.80 -13.56 18.69
C ASN A 99 16.91 -12.06 18.43
N ARG A 100 16.99 -11.25 19.51
CA ARG A 100 17.04 -9.78 19.42
C ARG A 100 18.11 -9.30 18.43
N GLY A 101 17.68 -8.59 17.38
CA GLY A 101 18.54 -8.03 16.34
C GLY A 101 19.12 -9.04 15.34
N GLN A 102 18.71 -10.31 15.39
CA GLN A 102 19.17 -11.38 14.49
C GLN A 102 17.99 -11.80 13.60
N PHE A 103 17.95 -11.27 12.38
CA PHE A 103 16.86 -11.53 11.45
C PHE A 103 17.08 -12.78 10.59
N THR A 104 16.00 -13.51 10.32
CA THR A 104 15.97 -14.69 9.44
C THR A 104 14.83 -14.56 8.44
N PHE A 105 15.14 -14.58 7.14
CA PHE A 105 14.12 -14.33 6.11
C PHE A 105 13.92 -15.50 5.12
N GLY A 106 14.70 -16.57 5.21
CA GLY A 106 14.79 -17.60 4.16
C GLY A 106 13.44 -18.18 3.70
N GLY A 107 12.58 -18.61 4.63
CA GLY A 107 11.26 -19.18 4.29
C GLY A 107 10.33 -18.17 3.62
N ALA A 108 10.31 -16.93 4.11
CA ALA A 108 9.48 -15.88 3.53
C ALA A 108 10.06 -15.37 2.20
N ASP A 109 11.38 -15.29 2.06
CA ASP A 109 12.07 -14.93 0.81
C ASP A 109 11.76 -15.93 -0.31
N GLN A 110 11.64 -17.22 0.01
CA GLN A 110 11.22 -18.24 -0.95
C GLN A 110 9.82 -17.95 -1.51
N ILE A 111 8.85 -17.66 -0.64
CA ILE A 111 7.47 -17.35 -1.03
C ILE A 111 7.41 -16.02 -1.81
N VAL A 112 8.09 -14.98 -1.32
CA VAL A 112 8.13 -13.65 -1.95
C VAL A 112 8.73 -13.74 -3.35
N SER A 113 9.86 -14.44 -3.50
CA SER A 113 10.52 -14.57 -4.80
C SER A 113 9.65 -15.32 -5.81
N HIS A 114 8.97 -16.39 -5.38
CA HIS A 114 8.02 -17.12 -6.22
C HIS A 114 6.82 -16.25 -6.62
N ALA A 115 6.27 -15.49 -5.69
CA ALA A 115 5.15 -14.59 -5.97
C ALA A 115 5.54 -13.48 -6.96
N GLN A 116 6.73 -12.89 -6.80
CA GLN A 116 7.23 -11.86 -7.71
C GLN A 116 7.46 -12.40 -9.13
N SER A 117 7.96 -13.63 -9.29
CA SER A 117 8.16 -14.24 -10.62
C SER A 117 6.84 -14.51 -11.35
N HIS A 118 5.72 -14.58 -10.63
CA HIS A 118 4.37 -14.74 -11.17
C HIS A 118 3.55 -13.44 -11.17
N GLY A 119 4.16 -12.29 -10.82
CA GLY A 119 3.47 -10.99 -10.80
C GLY A 119 2.35 -10.89 -9.77
N MET A 120 2.41 -11.70 -8.71
CA MET A 120 1.38 -11.71 -7.67
C MET A 120 1.54 -10.54 -6.69
N LYS A 121 0.41 -10.07 -6.13
CA LYS A 121 0.43 -9.17 -4.97
C LYS A 121 0.87 -9.95 -3.73
N ILE A 122 1.64 -9.33 -2.85
CA ILE A 122 2.11 -9.96 -1.61
C ILE A 122 1.54 -9.19 -0.42
N ARG A 123 0.82 -9.88 0.47
CA ARG A 123 0.43 -9.35 1.77
C ARG A 123 1.39 -9.87 2.84
N GLY A 124 2.04 -8.98 3.55
CA GLY A 124 2.92 -9.32 4.67
C GLY A 124 2.09 -9.54 5.94
N HIS A 125 2.28 -10.67 6.60
CA HIS A 125 1.53 -11.08 7.79
C HIS A 125 2.47 -11.75 8.80
N THR A 126 2.76 -11.15 9.96
CA THR A 126 2.32 -9.84 10.47
C THR A 126 3.42 -9.25 11.37
N LEU A 127 3.45 -7.93 11.53
CA LEU A 127 4.54 -7.25 12.23
C LEU A 127 4.38 -7.24 13.76
N VAL A 128 3.17 -7.02 14.27
CA VAL A 128 2.89 -6.96 15.71
C VAL A 128 1.66 -7.78 16.04
N TRP A 129 1.87 -8.86 16.78
CA TRP A 129 0.80 -9.76 17.23
C TRP A 129 1.05 -10.21 18.67
N HIS A 130 0.02 -10.73 19.32
CA HIS A 130 0.14 -11.26 20.68
C HIS A 130 0.63 -12.72 20.71
N ALA A 131 0.56 -13.42 19.59
CA ALA A 131 0.96 -14.81 19.42
C ALA A 131 2.16 -14.92 18.46
N GLN A 132 2.85 -16.07 18.48
CA GLN A 132 4.04 -16.35 17.66
C GLN A 132 5.09 -15.23 17.71
N ILE A 133 5.35 -14.79 18.94
CA ILE A 133 6.40 -13.82 19.27
C ILE A 133 7.53 -14.51 20.02
N PRO A 134 8.79 -14.08 19.81
CA PRO A 134 9.93 -14.73 20.45
C PRO A 134 9.98 -14.45 21.95
N SER A 135 10.43 -15.45 22.73
CA SER A 135 10.38 -15.41 24.20
C SER A 135 11.25 -14.32 24.83
N TRP A 136 12.27 -13.81 24.12
CA TRP A 136 13.15 -12.75 24.60
C TRP A 136 12.42 -11.41 24.83
N LEU A 137 11.22 -11.22 24.27
CA LEU A 137 10.39 -10.03 24.51
C LEU A 137 9.79 -9.98 25.92
N ASN A 138 9.54 -11.14 26.55
CA ASN A 138 8.78 -11.24 27.80
C ASN A 138 9.44 -10.50 28.98
N ASN A 139 10.78 -10.44 29.01
CA ASN A 139 11.54 -9.87 30.13
C ASN A 139 12.03 -8.45 29.88
N LEU A 140 11.67 -7.83 28.75
CA LEU A 140 12.10 -6.47 28.43
C LEU A 140 11.43 -5.42 29.31
N SER A 141 12.15 -4.35 29.61
CA SER A 141 11.55 -3.13 30.16
C SER A 141 10.54 -2.51 29.17
N THR A 142 9.66 -1.61 29.61
CA THR A 142 8.74 -0.88 28.71
C THR A 142 9.48 -0.15 27.59
N SER A 143 10.61 0.52 27.89
CA SER A 143 11.41 1.22 26.88
C SER A 143 12.10 0.26 25.90
N ASP A 144 12.61 -0.87 26.40
CA ASP A 144 13.23 -1.88 25.54
C ASP A 144 12.21 -2.58 24.65
N LEU A 145 11.01 -2.87 25.16
CA LEU A 145 9.95 -3.50 24.38
C LEU A 145 9.47 -2.56 23.25
N ARG A 146 9.29 -1.27 23.56
CA ARG A 146 8.97 -0.26 22.55
C ARG A 146 10.04 -0.19 21.47
N THR A 147 11.31 -0.15 21.89
CA THR A 147 12.45 -0.12 20.95
C THR A 147 12.50 -1.39 20.10
N ALA A 148 12.24 -2.56 20.70
CA ALA A 148 12.19 -3.83 19.99
C ALA A 148 11.09 -3.84 18.92
N MET A 149 9.88 -3.36 19.24
CA MET A 149 8.78 -3.22 18.27
C MET A 149 9.15 -2.36 17.08
N VAL A 150 9.69 -1.17 17.32
CA VAL A 150 10.09 -0.26 16.24
C VAL A 150 11.24 -0.85 15.41
N ASN A 151 12.24 -1.46 16.04
CA ASN A 151 13.36 -2.08 15.34
C ASN A 151 12.91 -3.29 14.50
N HIS A 152 12.00 -4.11 15.02
CA HIS A 152 11.44 -5.24 14.30
C HIS A 152 10.70 -4.79 13.04
N ILE A 153 9.78 -3.83 13.18
CA ILE A 153 9.05 -3.23 12.06
C ILE A 153 10.04 -2.70 11.00
N ASN A 154 11.05 -1.95 11.41
CA ASN A 154 12.06 -1.41 10.51
C ASN A 154 12.91 -2.50 9.83
N GLY A 155 13.29 -3.55 10.55
CA GLY A 155 14.08 -4.65 10.01
C GLY A 155 13.31 -5.46 8.96
N VAL A 156 12.10 -5.91 9.31
CA VAL A 156 11.26 -6.71 8.42
C VAL A 156 10.79 -5.89 7.22
N MET A 157 10.18 -4.71 7.44
CA MET A 157 9.71 -3.89 6.32
C MET A 157 10.86 -3.32 5.50
N GLY A 158 12.02 -3.06 6.11
CA GLY A 158 13.22 -2.62 5.40
C GLY A 158 13.73 -3.68 4.42
N HIS A 159 13.74 -4.96 4.83
CA HIS A 159 14.15 -6.08 3.96
C HIS A 159 13.18 -6.28 2.78
N TYR A 160 11.88 -6.11 2.99
CA TYR A 160 10.84 -6.31 1.96
C TYR A 160 10.38 -5.03 1.26
N LYS A 161 11.08 -3.91 1.45
CA LYS A 161 10.68 -2.59 0.94
C LYS A 161 10.41 -2.62 -0.55
N GLY A 162 9.24 -2.10 -0.96
CA GLY A 162 8.80 -2.07 -2.36
C GLY A 162 8.36 -3.41 -2.96
N LYS A 163 8.40 -4.51 -2.20
CA LYS A 163 7.91 -5.84 -2.66
C LYS A 163 6.49 -6.15 -2.16
N ILE A 164 6.05 -5.49 -1.09
CA ILE A 164 4.82 -5.82 -0.37
C ILE A 164 3.71 -4.85 -0.78
N TYR A 165 2.55 -5.42 -1.16
CA TYR A 165 1.35 -4.65 -1.49
C TYR A 165 0.68 -4.08 -0.23
N ALA A 166 0.54 -4.91 0.80
CA ALA A 166 -0.09 -4.53 2.08
C ALA A 166 0.56 -5.27 3.25
N TRP A 167 0.66 -4.61 4.41
CA TRP A 167 1.10 -5.22 5.67
C TRP A 167 -0.05 -5.26 6.67
N ASP A 168 -0.26 -6.42 7.28
CA ASP A 168 -0.97 -6.51 8.56
C ASP A 168 0.01 -5.98 9.64
N VAL A 169 -0.11 -4.70 9.97
CA VAL A 169 0.82 -4.03 10.89
C VAL A 169 0.57 -4.47 12.33
N VAL A 170 -0.70 -4.49 12.73
CA VAL A 170 -1.13 -5.00 14.03
C VAL A 170 -2.25 -6.02 13.79
N ASN A 171 -2.07 -7.19 14.38
CA ASN A 171 -3.03 -8.29 14.30
C ASN A 171 -3.72 -8.51 15.67
N GLU A 172 -5.04 -8.67 15.67
CA GLU A 172 -5.85 -9.20 16.80
C GLU A 172 -5.64 -8.51 18.16
N ALA A 173 -5.52 -7.18 18.15
CA ALA A 173 -5.29 -6.39 19.35
C ALA A 173 -6.55 -6.25 20.23
N PHE A 174 -7.74 -6.44 19.68
CA PHE A 174 -9.00 -6.35 20.44
C PHE A 174 -9.38 -7.70 21.06
N ALA A 175 -9.98 -7.63 22.25
CA ALA A 175 -10.42 -8.82 22.99
C ALA A 175 -11.78 -9.32 22.50
N ASP A 176 -11.99 -10.63 22.56
CA ASP A 176 -13.31 -11.23 22.39
C ASP A 176 -14.17 -11.03 23.64
N GLY A 177 -15.50 -10.93 23.46
CA GLY A 177 -16.47 -10.85 24.58
C GLY A 177 -16.40 -9.59 25.45
N GLY A 178 -15.52 -8.63 25.13
CA GLY A 178 -15.35 -7.39 25.89
C GLY A 178 -16.38 -6.31 25.58
N SER A 179 -16.31 -5.22 26.35
CA SER A 179 -16.98 -3.97 26.03
C SER A 179 -16.41 -3.37 24.74
N VAL A 180 -17.16 -2.46 24.11
CA VAL A 180 -16.65 -1.71 22.94
C VAL A 180 -15.32 -1.04 23.31
N GLY A 181 -14.28 -1.31 22.53
CA GLY A 181 -12.95 -0.73 22.78
C GLY A 181 -12.01 -1.57 23.65
N SER A 182 -12.44 -2.74 24.16
CA SER A 182 -11.59 -3.60 24.98
C SER A 182 -10.43 -4.18 24.18
N LEU A 183 -9.20 -3.80 24.54
CA LEU A 183 -7.99 -4.44 24.01
C LEU A 183 -7.67 -5.73 24.76
N ARG A 184 -7.09 -6.68 24.04
CA ARG A 184 -6.58 -7.96 24.56
C ARG A 184 -5.45 -7.72 25.56
N SER A 185 -5.46 -8.47 26.66
CA SER A 185 -4.33 -8.53 27.57
C SER A 185 -3.16 -9.25 26.90
N SER A 186 -2.09 -8.53 26.60
CA SER A 186 -0.86 -9.03 25.97
C SER A 186 0.33 -8.25 26.51
N ILE A 187 1.56 -8.69 26.20
CA ILE A 187 2.76 -7.94 26.60
C ILE A 187 2.72 -6.47 26.11
N TRP A 188 2.09 -6.23 24.96
CA TRP A 188 1.96 -4.90 24.36
C TRP A 188 1.08 -4.00 25.21
N THR A 189 -0.15 -4.44 25.51
CA THR A 189 -1.09 -3.63 26.30
C THR A 189 -0.65 -3.51 27.76
N GLN A 190 -0.07 -4.56 28.33
CA GLN A 190 0.41 -4.56 29.72
C GLN A 190 1.60 -3.61 29.94
N LYS A 191 2.54 -3.56 28.99
CA LYS A 191 3.79 -2.77 29.15
C LYS A 191 3.79 -1.44 28.43
N LEU A 192 3.16 -1.33 27.26
CA LEU A 192 3.15 -0.13 26.43
C LEU A 192 1.83 0.66 26.51
N GLY A 193 0.76 0.04 27.01
CA GLY A 193 -0.59 0.60 27.01
C GLY A 193 -1.18 0.68 25.61
N ASN A 194 -2.38 1.24 25.48
CA ASN A 194 -3.17 1.20 24.24
C ASN A 194 -2.53 1.93 23.04
N GLY A 195 -1.61 2.87 23.29
CA GLY A 195 -0.95 3.67 22.25
C GLY A 195 -0.01 2.89 21.32
N PHE A 196 0.33 1.64 21.66
CA PHE A 196 1.27 0.83 20.85
C PHE A 196 0.80 0.61 19.41
N ILE A 197 -0.53 0.54 19.19
CA ILE A 197 -1.10 0.33 17.85
C ILE A 197 -0.72 1.52 16.95
N GLU A 198 -1.02 2.74 17.38
CA GLU A 198 -0.65 3.95 16.62
C GLU A 198 0.86 4.05 16.40
N GLU A 199 1.65 3.75 17.42
CA GLU A 199 3.11 3.75 17.34
C GLU A 199 3.62 2.77 16.27
N ALA A 200 3.07 1.57 16.20
CA ALA A 200 3.39 0.58 15.18
C ALA A 200 3.03 1.06 13.76
N PHE A 201 1.85 1.67 13.56
CA PHE A 201 1.44 2.22 12.26
C PHE A 201 2.36 3.36 11.81
N ARG A 202 2.74 4.27 12.73
CA ARG A 202 3.67 5.36 12.39
C ARG A 202 5.06 4.84 12.05
N ALA A 203 5.57 3.85 12.78
CA ALA A 203 6.83 3.19 12.46
C ALA A 203 6.78 2.49 11.09
N ALA A 204 5.70 1.75 10.81
CA ALA A 204 5.51 1.05 9.54
C ALA A 204 5.49 2.02 8.35
N ARG A 205 4.78 3.15 8.47
CA ARG A 205 4.76 4.17 7.42
C ARG A 205 6.15 4.79 7.18
N ALA A 206 6.94 4.97 8.22
CA ALA A 206 8.30 5.49 8.09
C ALA A 206 9.23 4.49 7.38
N ALA A 207 9.06 3.19 7.62
CA ALA A 207 9.86 2.14 7.00
C ALA A 207 9.58 2.01 5.49
N ASP A 208 8.30 1.91 5.11
CA ASP A 208 7.86 1.85 3.71
C ASP A 208 6.62 2.74 3.46
N PRO A 209 6.79 3.91 2.81
CA PRO A 209 5.68 4.79 2.50
C PRO A 209 4.74 4.26 1.41
N ASN A 210 5.14 3.25 0.64
CA ASN A 210 4.36 2.76 -0.52
C ASN A 210 3.45 1.57 -0.19
N ALA A 211 3.76 0.81 0.87
CA ALA A 211 2.93 -0.30 1.30
C ALA A 211 1.60 0.20 1.92
N LYS A 212 0.50 -0.51 1.65
CA LYS A 212 -0.75 -0.30 2.40
C LYS A 212 -0.60 -0.83 3.82
N LEU A 213 -1.05 -0.07 4.81
CA LEU A 213 -0.97 -0.44 6.23
C LEU A 213 -2.35 -0.83 6.74
N CYS A 214 -2.51 -2.11 7.09
CA CYS A 214 -3.75 -2.71 7.53
C CYS A 214 -3.75 -3.04 9.03
N TYR A 215 -4.91 -2.87 9.66
CA TYR A 215 -5.25 -3.56 10.91
C TYR A 215 -6.00 -4.85 10.56
N ASN A 216 -5.64 -6.01 11.13
CA ASN A 216 -6.25 -7.30 10.80
C ASN A 216 -6.80 -7.99 12.05
N ASP A 217 -7.99 -8.59 11.98
CA ASP A 217 -8.61 -9.28 13.12
C ASP A 217 -9.72 -10.26 12.70
N TYR A 218 -10.01 -11.23 13.55
CA TYR A 218 -11.19 -12.10 13.48
C TYR A 218 -12.33 -11.58 14.35
N ASN A 219 -13.54 -12.11 14.16
CA ASN A 219 -14.74 -11.72 14.91
C ASN A 219 -15.08 -10.23 14.82
N ILE A 220 -14.57 -9.55 13.79
CA ILE A 220 -14.94 -8.17 13.45
C ILE A 220 -15.80 -8.14 12.19
N ASP A 221 -16.45 -9.26 11.88
CA ASP A 221 -17.21 -9.54 10.66
C ASP A 221 -18.69 -9.15 10.78
N ASP A 222 -19.25 -9.11 11.99
CA ASP A 222 -20.60 -8.62 12.27
C ASP A 222 -20.56 -7.11 12.55
N ALA A 223 -21.37 -6.33 11.82
CA ALA A 223 -21.37 -4.87 11.89
C ALA A 223 -21.66 -4.31 13.29
N ASN A 224 -22.37 -5.05 14.14
CA ASN A 224 -22.86 -4.61 15.44
C ASN A 224 -22.07 -5.16 16.63
N ALA A 225 -21.17 -6.12 16.42
CA ALA A 225 -20.39 -6.72 17.49
C ALA A 225 -19.53 -5.66 18.21
N ASN A 226 -19.39 -5.80 19.53
CA ASN A 226 -18.61 -4.84 20.33
C ASN A 226 -17.15 -4.73 19.86
N LYS A 227 -16.56 -5.85 19.45
CA LYS A 227 -15.19 -5.90 18.89
C LYS A 227 -15.10 -5.09 17.60
N THR A 228 -16.01 -5.32 16.64
CA THR A 228 -16.14 -4.53 15.40
C THR A 228 -16.27 -3.04 15.68
N ARG A 229 -17.16 -2.64 16.61
CA ARG A 229 -17.36 -1.24 16.98
C ARG A 229 -16.11 -0.62 17.60
N GLY A 230 -15.35 -1.40 18.38
CA GLY A 230 -14.05 -0.98 18.93
C GLY A 230 -13.04 -0.68 17.82
N VAL A 231 -12.88 -1.60 16.87
CA VAL A 231 -12.00 -1.41 15.70
C VAL A 231 -12.47 -0.24 14.84
N TYR A 232 -13.77 -0.14 14.56
CA TYR A 232 -14.35 0.99 13.82
C TYR A 232 -14.02 2.34 14.47
N ASN A 233 -14.18 2.45 15.79
CA ASN A 233 -13.86 3.68 16.53
C ASN A 233 -12.37 4.01 16.46
N MET A 234 -11.49 3.01 16.57
CA MET A 234 -10.04 3.19 16.41
C MET A 234 -9.69 3.70 15.01
N VAL A 235 -10.22 3.07 13.95
CA VAL A 235 -9.97 3.49 12.56
C VAL A 235 -10.47 4.92 12.36
N LYS A 236 -11.68 5.24 12.84
CA LYS A 236 -12.25 6.59 12.76
C LYS A 236 -11.36 7.63 13.45
N ASP A 237 -10.89 7.35 14.66
CA ASP A 237 -9.98 8.21 15.41
C ASP A 237 -8.63 8.38 14.70
N PHE A 238 -8.05 7.29 14.18
CA PHE A 238 -6.80 7.31 13.44
C PHE A 238 -6.89 8.17 12.18
N LYS A 239 -7.98 8.03 11.41
CA LYS A 239 -8.22 8.87 10.24
C LYS A 239 -8.39 10.34 10.62
N ALA A 240 -9.08 10.64 11.72
CA ALA A 240 -9.27 12.01 12.20
C ALA A 240 -7.95 12.68 12.64
N ARG A 241 -7.02 11.91 13.22
CA ARG A 241 -5.72 12.41 13.74
C ARG A 241 -4.54 12.23 12.76
N GLY A 242 -4.79 11.74 11.55
CA GLY A 242 -3.74 11.51 10.55
C GLY A 242 -2.76 10.40 10.93
N VAL A 243 -3.21 9.37 11.67
CA VAL A 243 -2.47 8.12 11.84
C VAL A 243 -2.54 7.33 10.52
N PRO A 244 -1.42 6.79 10.00
CA PRO A 244 -1.38 6.21 8.66
C PRO A 244 -1.98 4.81 8.62
N ILE A 245 -3.32 4.73 8.56
CA ILE A 245 -4.07 3.49 8.33
C ILE A 245 -4.78 3.55 6.98
N ASP A 246 -4.53 2.53 6.14
CA ASP A 246 -5.05 2.46 4.78
C ASP A 246 -6.14 1.40 4.63
N CYS A 247 -6.13 0.37 5.47
CA CYS A 247 -7.03 -0.77 5.34
C CYS A 247 -7.43 -1.42 6.66
N VAL A 248 -8.54 -2.15 6.61
CA VAL A 248 -8.94 -3.13 7.62
C VAL A 248 -9.06 -4.49 6.95
N GLY A 249 -8.37 -5.49 7.52
CA GLY A 249 -8.47 -6.89 7.18
C GLY A 249 -9.54 -7.59 8.03
N LEU A 250 -10.49 -8.24 7.38
CA LEU A 250 -11.47 -9.12 8.01
C LEU A 250 -10.99 -10.55 7.78
N GLN A 251 -10.55 -11.24 8.84
CA GLN A 251 -10.05 -12.61 8.71
C GLN A 251 -11.12 -13.54 8.16
N SER A 252 -12.36 -13.42 8.64
CA SER A 252 -13.52 -14.11 8.07
C SER A 252 -13.45 -15.63 8.13
N HIS A 253 -12.97 -16.17 9.25
CA HIS A 253 -13.10 -17.58 9.62
C HIS A 253 -14.55 -17.90 10.01
N PHE A 254 -15.26 -18.66 9.19
CA PHE A 254 -16.69 -18.89 9.39
C PHE A 254 -17.06 -20.35 9.58
N GLY A 255 -18.14 -20.57 10.34
CA GLY A 255 -19.09 -21.65 10.05
C GLY A 255 -20.21 -21.16 9.14
N ASN A 256 -20.68 -19.92 9.38
CA ASN A 256 -21.62 -19.22 8.52
C ASN A 256 -21.37 -17.69 8.59
N PRO A 257 -21.25 -16.97 7.47
CA PRO A 257 -21.03 -15.53 7.49
C PRO A 257 -22.27 -14.77 8.04
N PRO A 258 -22.08 -13.69 8.82
CA PRO A 258 -23.16 -12.85 9.34
C PRO A 258 -24.06 -12.30 8.24
N SER A 259 -25.35 -12.12 8.53
CA SER A 259 -26.31 -11.57 7.56
C SER A 259 -26.02 -10.11 7.18
N ASN A 260 -25.36 -9.37 8.07
CA ASN A 260 -24.96 -7.97 7.90
C ASN A 260 -23.49 -7.81 7.42
N TYR A 261 -22.85 -8.87 6.91
CA TYR A 261 -21.43 -8.83 6.52
C TYR A 261 -21.12 -7.76 5.46
N GLN A 262 -21.97 -7.58 4.44
CA GLN A 262 -21.82 -6.49 3.46
C GLN A 262 -21.92 -5.10 4.10
N GLN A 263 -22.85 -4.91 5.05
CA GLN A 263 -22.98 -3.66 5.80
C GLN A 263 -21.69 -3.38 6.60
N ASN A 264 -21.09 -4.43 7.16
CA ASN A 264 -19.84 -4.31 7.90
C ASN A 264 -18.68 -3.85 7.00
N ILE A 265 -18.53 -4.44 5.81
CA ILE A 265 -17.55 -3.98 4.80
C ILE A 265 -17.81 -2.51 4.45
N ALA A 266 -19.07 -2.15 4.19
CA ALA A 266 -19.46 -0.80 3.80
C ALA A 266 -19.16 0.26 4.88
N GLN A 267 -19.34 -0.05 6.17
CA GLN A 267 -19.07 0.93 7.24
C GLN A 267 -17.57 1.23 7.38
N PHE A 268 -16.69 0.24 7.28
CA PHE A 268 -15.24 0.50 7.28
C PHE A 268 -14.83 1.28 6.04
N ALA A 269 -15.34 0.89 4.86
CA ALA A 269 -15.11 1.62 3.62
C ALA A 269 -15.52 3.10 3.70
N ALA A 270 -16.61 3.41 4.41
CA ALA A 270 -17.09 4.78 4.61
C ALA A 270 -16.14 5.67 5.44
N LEU A 271 -15.21 5.07 6.21
CA LEU A 271 -14.13 5.80 6.90
C LEU A 271 -12.97 6.18 5.96
N GLY A 272 -13.05 5.82 4.67
CA GLY A 272 -12.03 6.13 3.67
C GLY A 272 -10.81 5.21 3.70
N VAL A 273 -10.94 4.03 4.31
CA VAL A 273 -9.98 2.93 4.23
C VAL A 273 -10.46 1.86 3.25
N ASP A 274 -9.55 1.08 2.69
CA ASP A 274 -9.90 -0.13 1.95
C ASP A 274 -10.30 -1.25 2.92
N VAL A 275 -11.08 -2.21 2.44
CA VAL A 275 -11.38 -3.44 3.18
C VAL A 275 -10.80 -4.62 2.42
N GLN A 276 -10.19 -5.56 3.13
CA GLN A 276 -9.63 -6.77 2.56
C GLN A 276 -10.19 -7.97 3.33
N ILE A 277 -10.64 -8.99 2.62
CA ILE A 277 -10.96 -10.28 3.24
C ILE A 277 -9.66 -11.08 3.24
N THR A 278 -9.15 -11.43 4.41
CA THR A 278 -7.72 -11.72 4.58
C THR A 278 -7.40 -13.18 4.87
N GLU A 279 -8.33 -13.95 5.45
CA GLU A 279 -8.08 -15.31 5.94
C GLU A 279 -9.31 -16.21 5.76
N LEU A 280 -10.03 -16.04 4.64
CA LEU A 280 -11.32 -16.68 4.43
C LEU A 280 -11.22 -18.21 4.45
N ASP A 281 -11.97 -18.81 5.37
CA ASP A 281 -12.28 -20.23 5.37
C ASP A 281 -13.70 -20.45 5.92
N VAL A 282 -14.41 -21.46 5.40
CA VAL A 282 -15.81 -21.71 5.78
C VAL A 282 -15.99 -23.19 6.04
N GLY A 283 -16.18 -23.59 7.29
CA GLY A 283 -16.38 -24.99 7.66
C GLY A 283 -17.64 -25.60 7.02
N GLY A 284 -17.58 -26.90 6.73
CA GLY A 284 -18.67 -27.68 6.14
C GLY A 284 -18.36 -28.16 4.71
N SER A 285 -19.40 -28.54 3.97
CA SER A 285 -19.27 -29.04 2.59
C SER A 285 -20.56 -28.81 1.79
N GLY A 286 -20.52 -29.15 0.50
CA GLY A 286 -21.70 -29.13 -0.39
C GLY A 286 -22.26 -27.74 -0.63
N SER A 287 -23.58 -27.67 -0.86
CA SER A 287 -24.28 -26.44 -1.25
C SER A 287 -24.29 -25.37 -0.16
N THR A 288 -24.33 -25.76 1.12
CA THR A 288 -24.33 -24.80 2.24
C THR A 288 -23.01 -24.04 2.33
N GLN A 289 -21.89 -24.76 2.25
CA GLN A 289 -20.56 -24.14 2.20
C GLN A 289 -20.42 -23.26 0.94
N ALA A 290 -20.87 -23.77 -0.21
CA ALA A 290 -20.83 -23.01 -1.46
C ALA A 290 -21.63 -21.70 -1.39
N ASP A 291 -22.83 -21.72 -0.81
CA ASP A 291 -23.66 -20.53 -0.59
C ASP A 291 -22.98 -19.51 0.34
N ALA A 292 -22.36 -19.97 1.42
CA ALA A 292 -21.63 -19.10 2.34
C ALA A 292 -20.45 -18.40 1.65
N TYR A 293 -19.63 -19.13 0.89
CA TYR A 293 -18.57 -18.54 0.06
C TYR A 293 -19.14 -17.54 -0.96
N ARG A 294 -20.25 -17.88 -1.63
CA ARG A 294 -20.94 -16.98 -2.57
C ARG A 294 -21.29 -15.65 -1.91
N ARG A 295 -21.90 -15.69 -0.72
CA ARG A 295 -22.34 -14.50 0.01
C ARG A 295 -21.17 -13.61 0.42
N VAL A 296 -20.03 -14.19 0.80
CA VAL A 296 -18.81 -13.44 1.10
C VAL A 296 -18.28 -12.71 -0.13
N VAL A 297 -18.19 -13.40 -1.27
CA VAL A 297 -17.74 -12.80 -2.54
C VAL A 297 -18.69 -11.70 -3.01
N GLN A 298 -20.00 -11.94 -2.94
CA GLN A 298 -21.03 -10.93 -3.28
C GLN A 298 -20.94 -9.70 -2.37
N ALA A 299 -20.74 -9.88 -1.06
CA ALA A 299 -20.57 -8.78 -0.12
C ALA A 299 -19.34 -7.92 -0.45
N CYS A 300 -18.20 -8.54 -0.79
CA CYS A 300 -17.00 -7.81 -1.20
C CYS A 300 -17.19 -7.08 -2.53
N THR A 301 -17.71 -7.76 -3.54
CA THR A 301 -17.88 -7.18 -4.88
C THR A 301 -18.89 -6.03 -4.90
N ALA A 302 -19.88 -6.03 -4.00
CA ALA A 302 -20.84 -4.96 -3.81
C ALA A 302 -20.25 -3.66 -3.20
N VAL A 303 -19.05 -3.70 -2.59
CA VAL A 303 -18.40 -2.53 -2.00
C VAL A 303 -17.16 -2.14 -2.82
N PRO A 304 -17.11 -0.95 -3.46
CA PRO A 304 -16.00 -0.56 -4.33
C PRO A 304 -14.62 -0.55 -3.66
N ARG A 305 -14.57 -0.28 -2.35
CA ARG A 305 -13.33 -0.29 -1.54
C ARG A 305 -12.96 -1.66 -0.98
N CYS A 306 -13.71 -2.72 -1.25
CA CYS A 306 -13.25 -4.07 -0.96
C CYS A 306 -12.24 -4.49 -2.02
N ALA A 307 -10.96 -4.52 -1.67
CA ALA A 307 -9.84 -4.62 -2.63
C ALA A 307 -9.54 -6.06 -3.09
N GLY A 308 -10.00 -7.07 -2.36
CA GLY A 308 -9.78 -8.46 -2.70
C GLY A 308 -10.04 -9.43 -1.56
N ILE A 309 -9.83 -10.71 -1.86
CA ILE A 309 -10.14 -11.84 -0.98
C ILE A 309 -8.94 -12.76 -0.94
N THR A 310 -8.55 -13.22 0.24
CA THR A 310 -7.53 -14.26 0.45
C THR A 310 -8.18 -15.42 1.19
N VAL A 311 -8.07 -16.65 0.66
CA VAL A 311 -8.46 -17.86 1.39
C VAL A 311 -7.30 -18.37 2.25
N TRP A 312 -7.58 -18.90 3.45
CA TRP A 312 -6.53 -19.33 4.39
C TRP A 312 -6.01 -20.74 4.11
N GLY A 313 -5.46 -20.91 2.91
CA GLY A 313 -4.87 -22.13 2.40
C GLY A 313 -5.49 -22.60 1.08
N ILE A 314 -4.84 -23.57 0.44
CA ILE A 314 -5.28 -24.11 -0.85
C ILE A 314 -6.24 -25.29 -0.67
N THR A 315 -5.81 -26.34 0.04
CA THR A 315 -6.47 -27.64 0.11
C THR A 315 -6.84 -27.99 1.55
N ASP A 316 -7.98 -28.64 1.74
CA ASP A 316 -8.43 -29.15 3.04
C ASP A 316 -7.36 -30.01 3.74
N LYS A 317 -6.48 -30.68 2.98
CA LYS A 317 -5.34 -31.48 3.48
C LYS A 317 -4.41 -30.69 4.40
N TYR A 318 -4.15 -29.43 4.09
CA TYR A 318 -3.18 -28.58 4.79
C TYR A 318 -3.83 -27.46 5.61
N SER A 319 -5.16 -27.41 5.68
CA SER A 319 -5.84 -26.39 6.47
C SER A 319 -5.55 -26.57 7.97
N TRP A 320 -5.32 -25.45 8.67
CA TRP A 320 -5.30 -25.38 10.13
C TRP A 320 -6.62 -25.84 10.78
N ARG A 321 -7.70 -25.84 9.98
CA ARG A 321 -9.05 -26.34 10.31
C ARG A 321 -9.43 -27.57 9.46
N SER A 322 -8.47 -28.44 9.14
CA SER A 322 -8.68 -29.60 8.24
C SER A 322 -9.89 -30.48 8.61
N GLY A 323 -10.22 -30.61 9.90
CA GLY A 323 -11.41 -31.35 10.35
C GLY A 323 -12.76 -30.78 9.87
N ASP A 324 -12.81 -29.50 9.49
CA ASP A 324 -14.01 -28.82 9.01
C ASP A 324 -14.13 -28.81 7.47
N THR A 325 -13.11 -29.35 6.76
CA THR A 325 -12.98 -29.28 5.29
C THR A 325 -13.29 -27.89 4.72
N PRO A 326 -12.59 -26.82 5.13
CA PRO A 326 -13.14 -25.48 5.02
C PRO A 326 -12.76 -24.71 3.75
N LEU A 327 -11.94 -25.29 2.86
CA LEU A 327 -11.32 -24.60 1.72
C LEU A 327 -12.02 -24.93 0.38
N LEU A 328 -11.48 -24.38 -0.71
CA LEU A 328 -12.05 -24.50 -2.05
C LEU A 328 -11.68 -25.81 -2.77
N PHE A 329 -10.61 -26.47 -2.32
CA PHE A 329 -10.11 -27.72 -2.87
C PHE A 329 -10.11 -28.82 -1.80
N ASP A 330 -10.53 -30.02 -2.18
CA ASP A 330 -10.48 -31.18 -1.28
C ASP A 330 -9.04 -31.66 -1.02
N GLY A 331 -8.88 -32.70 -0.21
CA GLY A 331 -7.57 -33.25 0.14
C GLY A 331 -6.76 -33.83 -1.04
N ASN A 332 -7.40 -34.05 -2.19
CA ASN A 332 -6.80 -34.52 -3.44
C ASN A 332 -6.68 -33.39 -4.48
N PHE A 333 -6.86 -32.13 -4.07
CA PHE A 333 -6.86 -30.95 -4.93
C PHE A 333 -7.98 -30.88 -5.98
N ASN A 334 -9.07 -31.66 -5.82
CA ASN A 334 -10.24 -31.48 -6.67
C ASN A 334 -11.03 -30.25 -6.24
N LYS A 335 -11.57 -29.53 -7.23
CA LYS A 335 -12.44 -28.37 -7.01
C LYS A 335 -13.74 -28.79 -6.32
N LYS A 336 -14.07 -28.16 -5.19
CA LYS A 336 -15.33 -28.39 -4.47
C LYS A 336 -16.45 -27.52 -5.05
N ALA A 337 -17.69 -27.77 -4.64
CA ALA A 337 -18.83 -26.90 -4.98
C ALA A 337 -18.59 -25.42 -4.58
N ALA A 338 -17.85 -25.21 -3.48
CA ALA A 338 -17.41 -23.89 -3.05
C ALA A 338 -16.53 -23.18 -4.10
N TYR A 339 -15.59 -23.89 -4.74
CA TYR A 339 -14.77 -23.31 -5.82
C TYR A 339 -15.64 -22.77 -6.95
N THR A 340 -16.57 -23.60 -7.46
CA THR A 340 -17.43 -23.21 -8.58
C THR A 340 -18.27 -21.99 -8.20
N SER A 341 -18.84 -21.98 -6.99
CA SER A 341 -19.65 -20.85 -6.54
C SER A 341 -18.87 -19.56 -6.35
N VAL A 342 -17.59 -19.63 -5.95
CA VAL A 342 -16.70 -18.45 -5.89
C VAL A 342 -16.41 -17.94 -7.30
N LEU A 343 -16.02 -18.84 -8.22
CA LEU A 343 -15.69 -18.48 -9.59
C LEU A 343 -16.87 -17.81 -10.30
N ASP A 344 -18.07 -18.39 -10.18
CA ASP A 344 -19.29 -17.83 -10.76
C ASP A 344 -19.63 -16.45 -10.19
N ALA A 345 -19.50 -16.28 -8.86
CA ALA A 345 -19.76 -15.00 -8.21
C ALA A 345 -18.75 -13.91 -8.61
N LEU A 346 -17.48 -14.26 -8.80
CA LEU A 346 -16.45 -13.33 -9.29
C LEU A 346 -16.72 -12.92 -10.74
N ASN A 347 -17.05 -13.88 -11.62
CA ASN A 347 -17.39 -13.60 -13.02
C ASN A 347 -18.70 -12.80 -13.18
N ALA A 348 -19.62 -12.89 -12.21
CA ALA A 348 -20.84 -12.09 -12.19
C ALA A 348 -20.63 -10.65 -11.67
N ALA A 349 -19.47 -10.35 -11.08
CA ALA A 349 -19.17 -9.00 -10.62
C ALA A 349 -18.94 -8.08 -11.83
N THR A 350 -19.76 -7.03 -11.96
CA THR A 350 -19.53 -6.02 -13.01
C THR A 350 -18.19 -5.33 -12.80
N PRO A 351 -17.48 -4.93 -13.87
CA PRO A 351 -16.29 -4.11 -13.74
C PRO A 351 -16.64 -2.87 -12.91
N ASN A 352 -15.94 -2.65 -11.80
CA ASN A 352 -16.08 -1.41 -11.04
C ASN A 352 -15.80 -0.27 -12.04
N PRO A 353 -16.71 0.71 -12.26
CA PRO A 353 -16.39 1.83 -13.12
C PRO A 353 -15.10 2.41 -12.58
N THR A 354 -14.04 2.35 -13.39
CA THR A 354 -12.80 3.06 -13.09
C THR A 354 -13.24 4.47 -12.74
N PRO A 355 -12.91 5.02 -11.56
CA PRO A 355 -13.19 6.42 -11.31
C PRO A 355 -12.53 7.17 -12.46
N THR A 356 -13.36 7.76 -13.35
CA THR A 356 -12.88 8.66 -14.38
C THR A 356 -12.00 9.65 -13.65
N PRO A 357 -10.71 9.81 -14.02
CA PRO A 357 -9.92 10.87 -13.44
C PRO A 357 -10.71 12.15 -13.68
N THR A 358 -11.21 12.76 -12.60
CA THR A 358 -11.79 14.10 -12.69
C THR A 358 -10.75 14.94 -13.42
N PRO A 359 -11.08 15.53 -14.58
CA PRO A 359 -10.10 16.31 -15.32
C PRO A 359 -9.54 17.34 -14.35
N THR A 360 -8.23 17.25 -14.12
CA THR A 360 -7.50 18.33 -13.45
C THR A 360 -7.85 19.60 -14.23
N PRO A 361 -8.39 20.65 -13.58
CA PRO A 361 -8.75 21.87 -14.28
C PRO A 361 -7.54 22.35 -15.06
N THR A 362 -7.70 22.50 -16.37
CA THR A 362 -6.71 23.10 -17.26
C THR A 362 -6.26 24.42 -16.64
N PRO A 363 -4.96 24.63 -16.37
CA PRO A 363 -4.50 25.89 -15.81
C PRO A 363 -4.87 27.02 -16.78
N THR A 364 -5.67 27.97 -16.29
CA THR A 364 -5.95 29.23 -16.97
C THR A 364 -4.62 29.91 -17.28
N PRO A 365 -4.39 30.42 -18.52
CA PRO A 365 -3.15 31.11 -18.85
C PRO A 365 -2.96 32.31 -17.93
N THR A 366 -1.87 32.31 -17.18
CA THR A 366 -1.47 33.41 -16.30
C THR A 366 -0.98 34.57 -17.18
N PRO A 367 -1.42 35.82 -16.96
CA PRO A 367 -0.96 36.97 -17.74
C PRO A 367 0.55 37.17 -17.57
N THR A 368 1.22 37.48 -18.68
CA THR A 368 2.66 37.77 -18.76
C THR A 368 3.07 38.84 -17.75
N PRO A 369 4.01 38.58 -16.82
CA PRO A 369 4.46 39.59 -15.88
C PRO A 369 5.36 40.63 -16.55
N THR A 370 5.04 41.89 -16.31
CA THR A 370 5.87 43.09 -16.55
C THR A 370 7.25 42.95 -15.90
N PRO A 371 8.35 43.39 -16.53
CA PRO A 371 9.70 43.25 -15.96
C PRO A 371 9.89 44.14 -14.71
N THR A 372 10.19 43.49 -13.59
CA THR A 372 10.57 44.14 -12.31
C THR A 372 12.11 44.19 -12.22
N PRO A 373 12.72 45.29 -11.73
CA PRO A 373 14.15 45.56 -11.82
C PRO A 373 15.05 44.56 -11.08
N THR A 374 16.24 44.39 -11.64
CA THR A 374 17.33 43.52 -11.19
C THR A 374 17.72 43.78 -9.72
N PRO A 375 17.73 42.77 -8.84
CA PRO A 375 18.28 42.92 -7.50
C PRO A 375 19.82 42.98 -7.53
N SER A 376 20.34 43.94 -6.78
CA SER A 376 21.75 44.11 -6.41
C SER A 376 22.29 42.88 -5.65
N PRO A 377 23.57 42.50 -5.78
CA PRO A 377 24.12 41.33 -5.10
C PRO A 377 24.20 41.55 -3.58
N SER A 378 23.76 40.56 -2.81
CA SER A 378 23.84 40.51 -1.34
C SER A 378 24.34 39.12 -0.91
N PRO A 379 25.07 39.01 0.20
CA PRO A 379 26.49 38.67 0.27
C PRO A 379 26.73 37.16 0.39
N SER A 380 27.98 36.76 0.13
CA SER A 380 28.49 35.40 0.36
C SER A 380 28.16 34.87 1.76
N PRO A 381 27.82 33.57 1.91
CA PRO A 381 27.53 32.97 3.21
C PRO A 381 28.77 32.96 4.10
N VAL A 382 28.61 33.47 5.32
CA VAL A 382 29.56 33.28 6.42
C VAL A 382 29.68 31.76 6.69
N PRO A 383 30.88 31.20 6.89
CA PRO A 383 31.04 29.77 7.20
C PRO A 383 30.51 29.46 8.61
N GLY A 384 29.23 29.14 8.73
CA GLY A 384 28.69 28.41 9.87
C GLY A 384 29.00 26.92 9.73
N ALA A 385 29.27 26.22 10.82
CA ALA A 385 29.53 24.78 10.82
C ALA A 385 28.35 23.93 10.30
N CYS A 386 27.14 24.51 10.19
CA CYS A 386 25.98 23.86 9.60
C CYS A 386 25.04 24.83 8.86
N SER A 387 24.21 24.30 7.97
CA SER A 387 23.09 24.98 7.30
C SER A 387 21.80 24.18 7.48
N ALA A 388 20.65 24.85 7.31
CA ALA A 388 19.34 24.21 7.38
C ALA A 388 18.44 24.65 6.22
N THR A 389 17.68 23.72 5.65
CA THR A 389 16.73 23.98 4.56
C THR A 389 15.39 23.35 4.89
N ILE A 390 14.32 24.14 4.79
CA ILE A 390 12.93 23.70 5.04
C ILE A 390 12.25 23.43 3.71
N GLU A 391 11.67 22.24 3.57
CA GLU A 391 10.89 21.83 2.41
C GLU A 391 9.49 21.41 2.86
N THR A 392 8.45 22.05 2.32
CA THR A 392 7.07 21.62 2.54
C THR A 392 6.78 20.38 1.70
N THR A 393 6.59 19.24 2.38
CA THR A 393 6.38 17.94 1.73
C THR A 393 4.90 17.66 1.45
N ASN A 394 3.98 18.29 2.19
CA ASN A 394 2.55 18.15 2.00
C ASN A 394 1.80 19.37 2.58
N SER A 395 0.62 19.70 2.04
CA SER A 395 -0.24 20.78 2.56
C SER A 395 -1.72 20.46 2.40
N TRP A 396 -2.56 20.90 3.35
CA TRP A 396 -4.01 20.73 3.35
C TRP A 396 -4.70 22.00 3.88
N PRO A 397 -6.04 22.15 3.72
CA PRO A 397 -6.75 23.27 4.31
C PRO A 397 -6.52 23.37 5.82
N GLY A 398 -5.84 24.44 6.24
CA GLY A 398 -5.55 24.71 7.65
C GLY A 398 -4.24 24.11 8.19
N GLY A 399 -3.44 23.39 7.40
CA GLY A 399 -2.13 22.90 7.87
C GLY A 399 -1.20 22.36 6.79
N PHE A 400 0.03 22.04 7.19
CA PHE A 400 1.06 21.53 6.29
C PHE A 400 2.12 20.70 7.04
N GLN A 401 2.86 19.91 6.29
CA GLN A 401 3.99 19.12 6.76
C GLN A 401 5.27 19.62 6.09
N SER A 402 6.37 19.67 6.83
CA SER A 402 7.67 20.00 6.28
C SER A 402 8.77 19.10 6.83
N THR A 403 9.76 18.82 5.98
CA THR A 403 11.04 18.22 6.37
C THR A 403 12.10 19.31 6.41
N VAL A 404 12.95 19.27 7.42
CA VAL A 404 14.10 20.16 7.55
C VAL A 404 15.37 19.35 7.46
N THR A 405 16.19 19.66 6.45
CA THR A 405 17.51 19.05 6.27
C THR A 405 18.54 19.93 6.97
N VAL A 406 19.31 19.36 7.89
CA VAL A 406 20.45 20.00 8.55
C VAL A 406 21.72 19.39 7.98
N ARG A 407 22.60 20.23 7.42
CA ARG A 407 23.83 19.79 6.75
C ARG A 407 25.04 20.38 7.45
N ALA A 408 26.03 19.54 7.76
CA ALA A 408 27.32 19.99 8.24
C ALA A 408 28.16 20.56 7.08
N GLY A 409 28.94 21.59 7.37
CA GLY A 409 29.89 22.18 6.43
C GLY A 409 31.12 21.29 6.24
N SER A 410 32.30 21.90 6.08
CA SER A 410 33.57 21.18 5.92
C SER A 410 34.09 20.54 7.21
N ALA A 411 33.45 20.76 8.35
CA ALA A 411 33.78 20.16 9.65
C ALA A 411 32.57 19.39 10.20
N ALA A 412 32.86 18.32 10.97
CA ALA A 412 31.81 17.59 11.69
C ALA A 412 31.22 18.47 12.81
N VAL A 413 29.93 18.28 13.09
CA VAL A 413 29.24 18.92 14.21
C VAL A 413 28.81 17.87 15.23
N SER A 414 28.84 18.21 16.52
CA SER A 414 28.42 17.33 17.63
C SER A 414 27.07 17.73 18.23
N GLY A 415 26.44 18.77 17.70
CA GLY A 415 25.09 19.22 18.01
C GLY A 415 24.67 20.28 17.02
N TRP A 416 23.36 20.53 16.90
CA TRP A 416 22.86 21.58 16.03
C TRP A 416 21.60 22.22 16.61
N THR A 417 21.42 23.49 16.29
CA THR A 417 20.26 24.29 16.64
C THR A 417 19.79 25.05 15.41
N VAL A 418 18.58 24.75 14.95
CA VAL A 418 17.93 25.41 13.82
C VAL A 418 16.94 26.46 14.31
N LYS A 419 16.92 27.63 13.67
CA LYS A 419 16.01 28.72 13.99
C LYS A 419 15.36 29.30 12.74
N TRP A 420 14.07 29.63 12.84
CA TRP A 420 13.34 30.40 11.83
C TRP A 420 12.21 31.21 12.46
N THR A 421 11.62 32.11 11.68
CA THR A 421 10.47 32.92 12.07
C THR A 421 9.32 32.68 11.10
N TRP A 422 8.11 32.47 11.62
CA TRP A 422 6.92 32.33 10.78
C TRP A 422 6.54 33.65 10.10
N PRO A 423 6.14 33.63 8.81
CA PRO A 423 5.69 34.84 8.11
C PRO A 423 4.25 35.24 8.48
N GLY A 424 3.50 34.40 9.21
CA GLY A 424 2.13 34.66 9.64
C GLY A 424 1.78 33.92 10.93
N GLY A 425 0.49 33.62 11.12
CA GLY A 425 -0.04 32.94 12.31
C GLY A 425 0.21 31.43 12.39
N GLN A 426 1.24 30.91 11.70
CA GLN A 426 1.54 29.48 11.74
C GLN A 426 1.98 29.02 13.14
N THR A 427 1.60 27.80 13.51
CA THR A 427 2.01 27.17 14.77
C THR A 427 2.38 25.72 14.53
N ILE A 428 3.45 25.23 15.16
CA ILE A 428 3.82 23.81 15.06
C ILE A 428 2.85 22.98 15.90
N SER A 429 2.21 21.99 15.30
CA SER A 429 1.30 21.05 15.96
C SER A 429 2.01 19.78 16.43
N SER A 430 3.01 19.31 15.68
CA SER A 430 3.84 18.16 16.06
C SER A 430 5.23 18.30 15.44
N LEU A 431 6.26 17.82 16.14
CA LEU A 431 7.64 17.79 15.66
C LEU A 431 8.29 16.47 16.07
N TRP A 432 9.11 15.89 15.20
CA TRP A 432 9.88 14.68 15.47
C TRP A 432 11.35 14.90 15.18
N SER A 433 12.21 14.04 15.76
CA SER A 433 13.67 14.08 15.58
C SER A 433 14.34 15.41 15.97
N GLY A 434 13.72 16.13 16.90
CA GLY A 434 14.27 17.32 17.54
C GLY A 434 13.43 17.74 18.76
N THR A 435 13.93 18.72 19.50
CA THR A 435 13.21 19.34 20.64
C THR A 435 13.01 20.81 20.34
N GLN A 436 11.75 21.27 20.38
CA GLN A 436 11.40 22.64 20.03
C GLN A 436 11.20 23.55 21.24
N SER A 437 11.47 24.85 21.04
CA SER A 437 11.01 25.94 21.89
C SER A 437 10.48 27.07 21.00
N VAL A 438 9.32 27.63 21.36
CA VAL A 438 8.65 28.68 20.57
C VAL A 438 8.50 29.93 21.43
N SER A 439 8.80 31.09 20.86
CA SER A 439 8.55 32.40 21.47
C SER A 439 7.96 33.33 20.42
N GLY A 440 6.66 33.64 20.54
CA GLY A 440 5.91 34.32 19.48
C GLY A 440 5.95 33.54 18.17
N SER A 441 6.35 34.19 17.08
CA SER A 441 6.54 33.57 15.75
C SER A 441 7.91 32.91 15.56
N SER A 442 8.82 33.03 16.53
CA SER A 442 10.17 32.46 16.43
C SER A 442 10.19 31.01 16.92
N VAL A 443 10.72 30.12 16.09
CA VAL A 443 10.91 28.71 16.42
C VAL A 443 12.40 28.43 16.55
N THR A 444 12.77 27.70 17.61
CA THR A 444 14.09 27.09 17.77
C THR A 444 13.94 25.59 17.94
N VAL A 445 14.69 24.81 17.17
CA VAL A 445 14.73 23.33 17.26
C VAL A 445 16.17 22.90 17.52
N ARG A 446 16.38 22.09 18.56
CA ARG A 446 17.66 21.44 18.85
C ARG A 446 17.60 19.97 18.47
N ASN A 447 18.75 19.38 18.17
CA ASN A 447 18.87 17.96 17.90
C ASN A 447 18.30 17.09 19.03
N ALA A 448 17.75 15.93 18.66
CA ALA A 448 17.48 14.86 19.60
C ALA A 448 18.80 14.22 20.08
N SER A 449 18.75 13.41 21.14
CA SER A 449 19.93 12.78 21.73
C SER A 449 20.73 11.91 20.75
N TYR A 450 20.09 11.37 19.72
CA TYR A 450 20.69 10.42 18.78
C TYR A 450 21.13 11.02 17.43
N ASN A 451 20.75 12.27 17.10
CA ASN A 451 21.01 12.86 15.78
C ASN A 451 21.80 14.18 15.81
N GLY A 452 22.47 14.48 16.93
CA GLY A 452 23.31 15.67 17.07
C GLY A 452 24.64 15.60 16.33
N SER A 453 25.21 14.40 16.19
CA SER A 453 26.49 14.21 15.50
C SER A 453 26.28 14.05 13.99
N ILE A 454 26.92 14.93 13.21
CA ILE A 454 26.90 14.88 11.75
C ILE A 454 28.36 15.00 11.27
N ALA A 455 28.83 14.02 10.50
CA ALA A 455 30.17 14.06 9.89
C ALA A 455 30.31 15.26 8.92
N ALA A 456 31.54 15.69 8.66
CA ALA A 456 31.81 16.75 7.67
C ALA A 456 31.15 16.41 6.32
N GLY A 457 30.41 17.36 5.75
CA GLY A 457 29.65 17.18 4.51
C GLY A 457 28.43 16.24 4.62
N GLY A 458 28.16 15.67 5.79
CA GLY A 458 26.98 14.86 6.07
C GLY A 458 25.74 15.70 6.35
N SER A 459 24.60 15.02 6.49
CA SER A 459 23.33 15.66 6.83
C SER A 459 22.45 14.75 7.69
N THR A 460 21.54 15.37 8.43
CA THR A 460 20.42 14.71 9.11
C THR A 460 19.13 15.44 8.80
N THR A 461 18.00 14.85 9.16
CA THR A 461 16.69 15.43 8.96
C THR A 461 15.85 15.38 10.22
N PHE A 462 15.03 16.40 10.40
CA PHE A 462 13.88 16.36 11.30
C PHE A 462 12.65 16.86 10.55
N GLY A 463 11.46 16.74 11.13
CA GLY A 463 10.27 17.25 10.48
C GLY A 463 9.19 17.68 11.45
N PHE A 464 8.21 18.38 10.92
CA PHE A 464 7.10 18.89 11.71
C PHE A 464 5.80 18.98 10.88
N THR A 465 4.68 19.00 11.58
CA THR A 465 3.40 19.48 11.06
C THR A 465 3.06 20.81 11.70
N ALA A 466 2.46 21.72 10.93
CA ALA A 466 2.07 23.05 11.39
C ALA A 466 0.65 23.39 10.95
N ASN A 467 -0.05 24.17 11.78
CA ASN A 467 -1.33 24.78 11.45
C ASN A 467 -1.10 26.09 10.68
N GLY A 468 -2.03 26.47 9.82
CA GLY A 468 -2.00 27.68 9.00
C GLY A 468 -1.58 27.42 7.55
N THR A 469 -1.45 28.50 6.77
CA THR A 469 -1.03 28.43 5.36
C THR A 469 0.41 27.96 5.26
N ALA A 470 0.67 27.02 4.36
CA ALA A 470 2.00 26.49 4.08
C ALA A 470 3.02 27.61 3.82
N ALA A 471 4.18 27.51 4.47
CA ALA A 471 5.26 28.48 4.35
C ALA A 471 6.61 27.79 4.51
N THR A 472 7.59 28.25 3.74
CA THR A 472 8.99 27.80 3.76
C THR A 472 9.91 28.95 4.19
N PRO A 473 9.89 29.36 5.47
CA PRO A 473 10.73 30.46 5.92
C PRO A 473 12.22 30.09 5.84
N THR A 474 13.06 31.11 5.69
CA THR A 474 14.52 30.92 5.73
C THR A 474 14.93 30.44 7.13
N ALA A 475 15.62 29.31 7.18
CA ALA A 475 16.17 28.76 8.41
C ALA A 475 17.66 29.09 8.56
N THR A 476 18.09 29.25 9.80
CA THR A 476 19.50 29.37 10.18
C THR A 476 19.90 28.17 11.03
N CYS A 477 21.17 27.77 10.98
CA CYS A 477 21.71 26.67 11.78
C CYS A 477 22.96 27.14 12.54
N THR A 478 23.09 26.68 13.78
CA THR A 478 24.26 26.89 14.64
C THR A 478 24.67 25.57 15.28
N SER A 479 25.98 25.33 15.40
CA SER A 479 26.58 24.23 16.17
C SER A 479 27.21 24.80 17.45
N PRO A 480 27.23 24.06 18.57
CA PRO A 480 28.08 24.36 19.72
C PRO A 480 29.55 24.41 19.36
#